data_AF-A0A3D3PJH7-F1
#
_entry.id   AF-A0A3D3PJH7-F1
#
_cell.length_a   1.000
_cell.length_b   1.000
_cell.length_c   1.000
_cell.angle_alpha   90.00
_cell.angle_beta   90.00
_cell.angle_gamma   90.00
#
_symmetry.space_group_name_H-M   'P 1'
#
loop_
_entity.id
_entity.type
_entity.pdbx_description
1 polymer ?
#
loop_
_entity_poly.entity_id
_entity_poly.type
_entity_poly.pdbx_seq_one_letter_code
_entity_poly.pdbx_strand_id
1 'polypeptide(L)'
;WGHMPVWGFADVVASTVSGVEVGERFYGYFPIAGHIRMQAVRISPRGFYDGSEHRLTLTSAYNQYMRCSQDAAYSRADENYQMIVRPLFITSFMGADFLQDNGFFGAKQMVISSASSKTAYGTAFCLHGKYDIKLIALTSNGNRAFVEGLGCYDEVVTYDELATMPRDEATLYLDFSGDEALRARIHHHFGDALRYDCFAGSAQNTEFLRDTGLPGPQPKFYFAPVQIKKRNIDWGHDVVNQRFNEVQLAFIRRVSAPQDGWMEVEQHLGFEAAQQLIDDMHGGRIDPRKGHVVVLG
;
A
#
# COMPACT_ATOMS: atom_id res chain seq x y z
N TRP A 1 8.83 18.71 -17.60
CA TRP A 1 7.94 17.84 -16.81
C TRP A 1 8.07 16.43 -17.33
N GLY A 2 8.57 15.50 -16.52
CA GLY A 2 8.35 14.09 -16.80
C GLY A 2 6.86 13.78 -16.63
N HIS A 3 6.31 12.87 -17.43
CA HIS A 3 4.97 12.34 -17.19
C HIS A 3 5.02 11.33 -16.04
N MET A 4 5.30 11.81 -14.82
CA MET A 4 5.33 10.94 -13.64
C MET A 4 3.95 10.31 -13.46
N PRO A 5 3.86 8.98 -13.43
CA PRO A 5 2.58 8.31 -13.30
C PRO A 5 2.14 8.28 -11.82
N VAL A 6 0.86 8.57 -11.59
CA VAL A 6 0.21 8.71 -10.29
C VAL A 6 -1.16 8.04 -10.33
N TRP A 7 -1.64 7.59 -9.17
CA TRP A 7 -3.03 7.17 -9.03
C TRP A 7 -3.90 8.39 -8.80
N GLY A 8 -5.01 8.48 -9.53
CA GLY A 8 -5.88 9.64 -9.43
C GLY A 8 -7.25 9.43 -10.04
N PHE A 9 -8.01 10.51 -10.09
CA PHE A 9 -9.32 10.59 -10.70
C PHE A 9 -9.31 11.63 -11.81
N ALA A 10 -9.95 11.32 -12.94
CA ALA A 10 -10.10 12.25 -14.05
C ALA A 10 -11.53 12.19 -14.61
N ASP A 11 -11.99 13.32 -15.12
CA ASP A 11 -13.28 13.45 -15.80
C ASP A 11 -13.09 13.39 -17.32
N VAL A 12 -14.06 12.81 -18.02
CA VAL A 12 -14.11 12.82 -19.49
C VAL A 12 -14.61 14.18 -19.95
N VAL A 13 -13.72 15.01 -20.49
CA VAL A 13 -14.09 16.34 -21.02
C VAL A 13 -14.49 16.32 -22.50
N ALA A 14 -14.07 15.29 -23.25
CA ALA A 14 -14.43 15.07 -24.64
C ALA A 14 -14.33 13.57 -24.98
N SER A 15 -15.28 13.05 -25.75
CA SER A 15 -15.25 11.66 -26.22
C SER A 15 -15.86 11.51 -27.61
N THR A 16 -15.26 10.65 -28.42
CA THR A 16 -15.82 10.13 -29.68
C THR A 16 -16.03 8.61 -29.60
N VAL A 17 -15.87 8.02 -28.41
CA VAL A 17 -15.86 6.58 -28.18
C VAL A 17 -17.20 6.15 -27.58
N SER A 18 -17.95 5.30 -28.28
CA SER A 18 -19.21 4.76 -27.76
C SER A 18 -18.99 3.99 -26.45
N GLY A 19 -19.78 4.31 -25.43
CA GLY A 19 -19.69 3.68 -24.10
C GLY A 19 -18.70 4.37 -23.15
N VAL A 20 -18.15 5.52 -23.54
CA VAL A 20 -17.43 6.45 -22.66
C VAL A 20 -17.99 7.85 -22.90
N GLU A 21 -18.79 8.35 -21.97
CA GLU A 21 -19.57 9.58 -22.14
C GLU A 21 -18.89 10.80 -21.48
N VAL A 22 -19.15 11.99 -22.02
CA VAL A 22 -18.67 13.24 -21.42
C VAL A 22 -19.28 13.43 -20.03
N GLY A 23 -18.45 13.83 -19.06
CA GLY A 23 -18.82 13.99 -17.65
C GLY A 23 -18.65 12.72 -16.80
N GLU A 24 -18.32 11.57 -17.40
CA GLU A 24 -17.95 10.39 -16.62
C GLU A 24 -16.65 10.59 -15.87
N ARG A 25 -16.54 9.98 -14.69
CA ARG A 25 -15.35 10.02 -13.83
C ARG A 25 -14.72 8.64 -13.69
N PHE A 26 -13.40 8.59 -13.82
CA PHE A 26 -12.64 7.35 -13.77
C PHE A 26 -11.49 7.44 -12.77
N TYR A 27 -11.27 6.34 -12.04
CA TYR A 27 -10.08 6.09 -11.23
C TYR A 27 -9.07 5.28 -12.03
N GLY A 28 -7.79 5.64 -11.98
CA GLY A 28 -6.74 4.92 -12.69
C GLY A 28 -5.34 5.47 -12.49
N TYR A 29 -4.40 4.94 -13.28
CA TYR A 29 -3.00 5.32 -13.26
C TYR A 29 -2.69 6.34 -14.36
N PHE A 30 -2.78 7.62 -13.99
CA PHE A 30 -2.66 8.78 -14.88
C PHE A 30 -1.26 9.38 -14.81
N PRO A 31 -0.77 10.09 -15.84
CA PRO A 31 0.34 11.01 -15.66
C PRO A 31 -0.13 12.26 -14.92
N ILE A 32 0.78 12.98 -14.26
CA ILE A 32 0.51 14.36 -13.83
C ILE A 32 0.37 15.24 -15.07
N ALA A 33 -0.85 15.45 -15.53
CA ALA A 33 -1.20 16.23 -16.72
C ALA A 33 -2.61 16.81 -16.58
N GLY A 34 -2.82 18.02 -17.09
CA GLY A 34 -4.16 18.65 -17.08
C GLY A 34 -5.12 17.97 -18.05
N HIS A 35 -4.60 17.40 -19.14
CA HIS A 35 -5.38 16.62 -20.11
C HIS A 35 -4.55 15.44 -20.59
N ILE A 36 -5.23 14.31 -20.87
CA ILE A 36 -4.64 13.15 -21.51
C ILE A 36 -5.58 12.66 -22.62
N ARG A 37 -5.00 12.39 -23.80
CA ARG A 37 -5.70 11.67 -24.86
C ARG A 37 -5.47 10.19 -24.69
N MET A 38 -6.54 9.41 -24.64
CA MET A 38 -6.50 7.97 -24.42
C MET A 38 -7.19 7.23 -25.57
N GLN A 39 -6.85 5.96 -25.76
CA GLN A 39 -7.51 5.08 -26.72
C GLN A 39 -8.33 4.05 -25.93
N ALA A 40 -9.57 4.36 -25.57
CA ALA A 40 -10.38 3.44 -24.78
C ALA A 40 -10.69 2.15 -25.58
N VAL A 41 -10.26 1.01 -25.04
CA VAL A 41 -10.51 -0.34 -25.57
C VAL A 41 -11.06 -1.24 -24.46
N ARG A 42 -11.62 -2.40 -24.85
CA ARG A 42 -12.21 -3.39 -23.92
C ARG A 42 -13.23 -2.75 -22.95
N ILE A 43 -14.07 -1.88 -23.49
CA ILE A 43 -15.06 -1.11 -22.74
C ILE A 43 -16.10 -2.07 -22.16
N SER A 44 -16.42 -1.86 -20.89
CA SER A 44 -17.41 -2.62 -20.14
C SER A 44 -18.15 -1.69 -19.16
N PRO A 45 -19.21 -2.14 -18.48
CA PRO A 45 -19.80 -1.36 -17.39
C PRO A 45 -18.77 -0.94 -16.34
N ARG A 46 -17.80 -1.80 -15.99
CA ARG A 46 -16.78 -1.51 -14.97
C ARG A 46 -15.74 -0.47 -15.40
N GLY A 47 -15.66 -0.13 -16.69
CA GLY A 47 -14.72 0.84 -17.24
C GLY A 47 -14.01 0.35 -18.49
N PHE A 48 -12.78 0.81 -18.74
CA PHE A 48 -12.04 0.54 -19.97
C PHE A 48 -10.53 0.38 -19.74
N TYR A 49 -9.79 0.07 -20.80
CA TYR A 49 -8.33 0.02 -20.84
C TYR A 49 -7.78 1.03 -21.84
N ASP A 50 -6.59 1.57 -21.62
CA ASP A 50 -5.93 2.42 -22.62
C ASP A 50 -5.14 1.57 -23.62
N GLY A 51 -5.61 1.56 -24.87
CA GLY A 51 -5.04 0.85 -26.02
C GLY A 51 -3.87 1.58 -26.68
N SER A 52 -3.45 2.72 -26.15
CA SER A 52 -2.25 3.42 -26.63
C SER A 52 -1.02 2.50 -26.58
N GLU A 53 -0.22 2.50 -27.64
CA GLU A 53 0.88 1.54 -27.84
C GLU A 53 1.82 1.43 -26.63
N HIS A 54 2.21 2.57 -26.05
CA HIS A 54 3.11 2.64 -24.89
C HIS A 54 2.53 2.04 -23.60
N ARG A 55 1.24 1.69 -23.56
CA ARG A 55 0.56 1.09 -22.40
C ARG A 55 0.18 -0.37 -22.56
N LEU A 56 0.27 -0.93 -23.77
CA LEU A 56 -0.16 -2.31 -24.04
C LEU A 56 0.64 -3.37 -23.27
N THR A 57 1.88 -3.06 -22.90
CA THR A 57 2.76 -3.96 -22.14
C THR A 57 2.61 -3.83 -20.63
N LEU A 58 1.87 -2.84 -20.14
CA LEU A 58 1.60 -2.68 -18.72
C LEU A 58 0.76 -3.85 -18.20
N THR A 59 1.02 -4.27 -16.96
CA THR A 59 0.13 -5.23 -16.32
C THR A 59 -1.27 -4.64 -16.21
N SER A 60 -2.29 -5.51 -16.26
CA SER A 60 -3.70 -5.11 -16.31
C SER A 60 -4.09 -4.10 -15.23
N ALA A 61 -3.51 -4.21 -14.03
CA ALA A 61 -3.79 -3.32 -12.92
C ALA A 61 -3.37 -1.86 -13.22
N TYR A 62 -2.26 -1.63 -13.93
CA TYR A 62 -1.77 -0.27 -14.25
C TYR A 62 -2.39 0.32 -15.51
N ASN A 63 -3.23 -0.43 -16.23
CA ASN A 63 -3.84 0.02 -17.49
C ASN A 63 -5.38 -0.05 -17.48
N GLN A 64 -5.98 -0.42 -16.35
CA GLN A 64 -7.42 -0.43 -16.17
C GLN A 64 -7.90 0.91 -15.58
N TYR A 65 -8.91 1.51 -16.20
CA TYR A 65 -9.57 2.72 -15.75
C TYR A 65 -10.98 2.38 -15.29
N MET A 66 -11.20 2.49 -13.98
CA MET A 66 -12.41 2.04 -13.31
C MET A 66 -13.45 3.15 -13.27
N ARG A 67 -14.64 2.86 -13.79
CA ARG A 67 -15.76 3.79 -13.80
C ARG A 67 -16.27 4.00 -12.37
N CYS A 68 -16.23 5.23 -11.88
CA CYS A 68 -16.62 5.54 -10.50
C CYS A 68 -18.10 5.24 -10.23
N SER A 69 -19.00 5.44 -11.21
CA SER A 69 -20.43 5.12 -11.08
C SER A 69 -20.75 3.63 -10.97
N GLN A 70 -19.75 2.75 -11.15
CA GLN A 70 -19.88 1.30 -11.03
C GLN A 70 -18.97 0.71 -9.95
N ASP A 71 -18.30 1.56 -9.17
CA ASP A 71 -17.50 1.15 -8.01
C ASP A 71 -18.32 1.33 -6.73
N ALA A 72 -18.77 0.22 -6.13
CA ALA A 72 -19.52 0.25 -4.88
C ALA A 72 -18.70 0.79 -3.69
N ALA A 73 -17.37 0.85 -3.80
CA ALA A 73 -16.49 1.42 -2.78
C ALA A 73 -16.08 2.87 -3.08
N TYR A 74 -16.66 3.52 -4.09
CA TYR A 74 -16.35 4.89 -4.45
C TYR A 74 -17.22 5.89 -3.68
N SER A 75 -16.56 6.93 -3.15
CA SER A 75 -17.18 8.11 -2.54
C SER A 75 -16.44 9.36 -3.01
N ARG A 76 -17.16 10.33 -3.57
CA ARG A 76 -16.55 11.58 -4.05
C ARG A 76 -15.90 12.38 -2.92
N ALA A 77 -16.46 12.31 -1.71
CA ALA A 77 -15.92 13.00 -0.54
C ALA A 77 -14.57 12.40 -0.08
N ASP A 78 -14.33 11.13 -0.40
CA ASP A 78 -13.16 10.39 0.05
C ASP A 78 -12.10 10.20 -1.04
N GLU A 79 -12.25 10.80 -2.23
CA GLU A 79 -11.36 10.58 -3.36
C GLU A 79 -9.88 10.75 -3.02
N ASN A 80 -9.55 11.80 -2.29
CA ASN A 80 -8.20 12.07 -1.81
C ASN A 80 -7.62 10.86 -1.07
N TYR A 81 -8.34 10.37 -0.07
CA TYR A 81 -7.93 9.20 0.71
C TYR A 81 -7.91 7.95 -0.18
N GLN A 82 -8.95 7.74 -0.97
CA GLN A 82 -9.11 6.56 -1.83
C GLN A 82 -7.96 6.42 -2.82
N MET A 83 -7.56 7.49 -3.52
CA MET A 83 -6.46 7.41 -4.50
C MET A 83 -5.10 7.16 -3.86
N ILE A 84 -4.88 7.68 -2.63
CA ILE A 84 -3.65 7.45 -1.88
C ILE A 84 -3.59 6.01 -1.36
N VAL A 85 -4.66 5.52 -0.74
CA VAL A 85 -4.62 4.25 0.00
C VAL A 85 -4.92 3.04 -0.85
N ARG A 86 -5.88 3.10 -1.78
CA ARG A 86 -6.33 1.93 -2.56
C ARG A 86 -5.19 1.16 -3.24
N PRO A 87 -4.22 1.79 -3.93
CA PRO A 87 -3.17 1.04 -4.62
C PRO A 87 -2.19 0.37 -3.65
N LEU A 88 -2.12 0.85 -2.39
CA LEU A 88 -1.25 0.32 -1.34
C LEU A 88 -1.97 -0.74 -0.50
N PHE A 89 -3.25 -0.49 -0.19
CA PHE A 89 -4.03 -1.26 0.76
C PHE A 89 -4.34 -2.68 0.26
N ILE A 90 -4.39 -2.91 -1.05
CA ILE A 90 -4.52 -4.28 -1.58
C ILE A 90 -3.34 -5.16 -1.17
N THR A 91 -2.13 -4.60 -1.12
CA THR A 91 -0.94 -5.31 -0.64
C THR A 91 -1.05 -5.62 0.84
N SER A 92 -1.54 -4.65 1.64
CA SER A 92 -1.77 -4.82 3.08
C SER A 92 -2.81 -5.89 3.39
N PHE A 93 -3.98 -5.81 2.75
CA PHE A 93 -5.09 -6.72 2.97
C PHE A 93 -4.71 -8.15 2.59
N MET A 94 -4.11 -8.34 1.41
CA MET A 94 -3.67 -9.66 0.97
C MET A 94 -2.47 -10.17 1.78
N GLY A 95 -1.69 -9.28 2.40
CA GLY A 95 -0.56 -9.65 3.25
C GLY A 95 -1.05 -10.19 4.58
N ALA A 96 -2.01 -9.50 5.19
CA ALA A 96 -2.70 -9.97 6.38
C ALA A 96 -3.42 -11.31 6.15
N ASP A 97 -4.11 -11.47 5.01
CA ASP A 97 -4.72 -12.73 4.61
C ASP A 97 -3.66 -13.84 4.47
N PHE A 98 -2.60 -13.62 3.70
CA PHE A 98 -1.51 -14.57 3.51
C PHE A 98 -0.89 -15.05 4.84
N LEU A 99 -0.62 -14.11 5.75
CA LEU A 99 -0.05 -14.43 7.06
C LEU A 99 -1.02 -15.26 7.91
N GLN A 100 -2.30 -14.88 7.95
CA GLN A 100 -3.35 -15.60 8.67
C GLN A 100 -3.57 -17.00 8.11
N ASP A 101 -3.63 -17.13 6.79
CA ASP A 101 -3.85 -18.38 6.05
C ASP A 101 -2.75 -19.41 6.28
N ASN A 102 -1.54 -18.95 6.60
CA ASN A 102 -0.41 -19.80 6.96
C ASN A 102 -0.23 -19.95 8.48
N GLY A 103 -1.22 -19.54 9.29
CA GLY A 103 -1.15 -19.61 10.75
C GLY A 103 0.06 -18.85 11.33
N PHE A 104 0.42 -17.72 10.69
CA PHE A 104 1.60 -16.91 11.01
C PHE A 104 2.91 -17.70 11.06
N PHE A 105 2.98 -18.84 10.37
CA PHE A 105 4.14 -19.75 10.37
C PHE A 105 4.57 -20.21 11.78
N GLY A 106 3.60 -20.28 12.70
CA GLY A 106 3.85 -20.67 14.09
C GLY A 106 4.50 -19.59 14.96
N ALA A 107 4.57 -18.34 14.48
CA ALA A 107 5.01 -17.21 15.28
C ALA A 107 3.97 -16.79 16.33
N LYS A 108 4.46 -16.17 17.40
CA LYS A 108 3.68 -15.58 18.51
C LYS A 108 3.78 -14.06 18.53
N GLN A 109 4.82 -13.52 17.92
CA GLN A 109 4.94 -12.10 17.65
C GLN A 109 5.34 -11.84 16.20
N MET A 110 4.93 -10.68 15.68
CA MET A 110 5.32 -10.20 14.37
C MET A 110 5.96 -8.82 14.51
N VAL A 111 7.18 -8.69 14.00
CA VAL A 111 7.92 -7.43 13.90
C VAL A 111 7.71 -6.86 12.51
N ILE A 112 7.17 -5.64 12.41
CA ILE A 112 6.86 -4.97 11.15
C ILE A 112 7.77 -3.75 10.98
N SER A 113 8.69 -3.76 10.01
CA SER A 113 9.55 -2.61 9.72
C SER A 113 8.82 -1.49 8.97
N SER A 114 9.39 -0.28 8.95
CA SER A 114 8.76 0.89 8.35
C SER A 114 7.32 1.06 8.80
N ALA A 115 7.06 0.86 10.10
CA ALA A 115 5.71 0.78 10.67
C ALA A 115 4.87 2.06 10.48
N SER A 116 5.50 3.20 10.19
CA SER A 116 4.84 4.46 9.81
C SER A 116 4.37 4.51 8.35
N SER A 117 4.76 3.54 7.51
CA SER A 117 4.35 3.47 6.12
C SER A 117 2.90 3.01 5.98
N LYS A 118 2.22 3.51 4.95
CA LYS A 118 0.79 3.27 4.71
C LYS A 118 0.46 1.79 4.50
N THR A 119 1.36 1.06 3.85
CA THR A 119 1.22 -0.39 3.67
C THR A 119 1.42 -1.16 4.98
N ALA A 120 2.36 -0.74 5.84
CA ALA A 120 2.62 -1.39 7.12
C ALA A 120 1.44 -1.22 8.08
N TYR A 121 1.01 0.02 8.35
CA TYR A 121 -0.13 0.23 9.26
C TYR A 121 -1.46 -0.22 8.66
N GLY A 122 -1.59 -0.28 7.33
CA GLY A 122 -2.72 -0.95 6.67
C GLY A 122 -2.75 -2.45 6.96
N THR A 123 -1.59 -3.11 7.04
CA THR A 123 -1.49 -4.53 7.37
C THR A 123 -1.81 -4.75 8.85
N ALA A 124 -1.24 -3.90 9.72
CA ALA A 124 -1.52 -3.92 11.15
C ALA A 124 -3.02 -3.70 11.44
N PHE A 125 -3.67 -2.74 10.78
CA PHE A 125 -5.13 -2.54 10.85
C PHE A 125 -5.94 -3.80 10.48
N CYS A 126 -5.47 -4.58 9.50
CA CYS A 126 -6.14 -5.81 9.12
C CYS A 126 -6.03 -6.91 10.18
N LEU A 127 -4.96 -6.90 11.00
CA LEU A 127 -4.61 -7.97 11.94
C LEU A 127 -4.94 -7.66 13.41
N HIS A 128 -4.82 -6.39 13.82
CA HIS A 128 -4.87 -5.97 15.21
C HIS A 128 -6.18 -6.38 15.89
N GLY A 129 -6.06 -6.99 17.07
CA GLY A 129 -7.19 -7.45 17.89
C GLY A 129 -8.00 -8.62 17.33
N LYS A 130 -7.58 -9.23 16.20
CA LYS A 130 -8.32 -10.34 15.56
C LYS A 130 -7.68 -11.71 15.75
N TYR A 131 -6.39 -11.76 16.07
CA TYR A 131 -5.61 -12.99 16.11
C TYR A 131 -4.72 -13.04 17.34
N ASP A 132 -4.37 -14.25 17.78
CA ASP A 132 -3.41 -14.50 18.87
C ASP A 132 -1.96 -14.30 18.39
N ILE A 133 -1.63 -13.07 17.99
CA ILE A 133 -0.28 -12.66 17.61
C ILE A 133 -0.02 -11.23 18.07
N LYS A 134 1.12 -11.01 18.73
CA LYS A 134 1.57 -9.69 19.15
C LYS A 134 2.14 -8.91 17.96
N LEU A 135 1.58 -7.75 17.66
CA LEU A 135 2.04 -6.85 16.60
C LEU A 135 3.04 -5.83 17.16
N ILE A 136 4.29 -5.94 16.74
CA ILE A 136 5.37 -5.04 17.15
C ILE A 136 5.74 -4.15 15.96
N ALA A 137 5.50 -2.85 16.10
CA ALA A 137 6.00 -1.88 15.14
C ALA A 137 7.49 -1.64 15.34
N LEU A 138 8.24 -1.69 14.24
CA LEU A 138 9.64 -1.30 14.18
C LEU A 138 9.79 -0.06 13.30
N THR A 139 10.25 1.05 13.89
CA THR A 139 10.27 2.37 13.22
C THR A 139 11.47 3.22 13.62
N SER A 140 11.65 4.40 13.01
CA SER A 140 12.69 5.34 13.42
C SER A 140 12.27 6.12 14.67
N ASN A 141 13.24 6.63 15.43
CA ASN A 141 12.99 7.50 16.58
C ASN A 141 12.06 8.69 16.24
N GLY A 142 12.27 9.34 15.08
CA GLY A 142 11.44 10.46 14.63
C GLY A 142 9.97 10.10 14.34
N ASN A 143 9.68 8.83 14.07
CA ASN A 143 8.33 8.34 13.77
C ASN A 143 7.64 7.67 14.96
N ARG A 144 8.32 7.49 16.10
CA ARG A 144 7.80 6.75 17.26
C ARG A 144 6.43 7.25 17.71
N ALA A 145 6.33 8.54 18.02
CA ALA A 145 5.09 9.14 18.53
C ALA A 145 3.91 9.01 17.55
N PHE A 146 4.18 9.13 16.24
CA PHE A 146 3.16 8.91 15.23
C PHE A 146 2.68 7.46 15.23
N VAL A 147 3.62 6.50 15.26
CA VAL A 147 3.30 5.07 15.22
C VAL A 147 2.57 4.61 16.48
N GLU A 148 2.95 5.11 17.65
CA GLU A 148 2.21 4.90 18.91
C GLU A 148 0.78 5.44 18.80
N GLY A 149 0.62 6.64 18.23
CA GLY A 149 -0.68 7.28 18.00
C GLY A 149 -1.59 6.54 17.01
N LEU A 150 -1.07 5.62 16.19
CA LEU A 150 -1.91 4.80 15.32
C LEU A 150 -2.78 3.84 16.14
N GLY A 151 -2.29 3.33 17.28
CA GLY A 151 -3.06 2.42 18.13
C GLY A 151 -3.44 1.09 17.46
N CYS A 152 -2.71 0.68 16.43
CA CYS A 152 -2.88 -0.61 15.74
C CYS A 152 -1.71 -1.58 15.95
N TYR A 153 -0.83 -1.27 16.90
CA TYR A 153 0.30 -2.09 17.31
C TYR A 153 0.24 -2.30 18.81
N ASP A 154 0.65 -3.48 19.28
CA ASP A 154 0.69 -3.80 20.72
C ASP A 154 1.95 -3.23 21.38
N GLU A 155 3.01 -3.03 20.60
CA GLU A 155 4.27 -2.45 21.04
C GLU A 155 4.94 -1.65 19.91
N VAL A 156 5.64 -0.58 20.26
CA VAL A 156 6.46 0.22 19.34
C VAL A 156 7.91 0.19 19.80
N VAL A 157 8.78 -0.30 18.93
CA VAL A 157 10.22 -0.39 19.13
C VAL A 157 10.90 0.44 18.05
N THR A 158 11.93 1.20 18.42
CA THR A 158 12.73 1.92 17.43
C THR A 158 13.85 1.06 16.85
N TYR A 159 14.36 1.41 15.68
CA TYR A 159 15.48 0.69 15.04
C TYR A 159 16.72 0.56 15.94
N ASP A 160 16.94 1.53 16.83
CA ASP A 160 18.06 1.57 17.78
C ASP A 160 17.80 0.69 19.01
N GLU A 161 16.53 0.49 19.37
CA GLU A 161 16.10 -0.32 20.51
C GLU A 161 15.96 -1.81 20.17
N LEU A 162 16.08 -2.21 18.89
CA LEU A 162 15.92 -3.62 18.46
C LEU A 162 16.69 -4.61 19.34
N ALA A 163 17.92 -4.27 19.75
CA ALA A 163 18.76 -5.17 20.53
C ALA A 163 18.26 -5.45 21.96
N THR A 164 17.28 -4.68 22.46
CA THR A 164 16.68 -4.82 23.79
C THR A 164 15.49 -5.77 23.81
N MET A 165 14.97 -6.16 22.64
CA MET A 165 13.83 -7.06 22.55
C MET A 165 14.16 -8.46 23.12
N PRO A 166 13.17 -9.17 23.71
CA PRO A 166 13.33 -10.57 24.06
C PRO A 166 13.62 -11.42 22.81
N ARG A 167 14.66 -12.26 22.88
CA ARG A 167 15.18 -13.00 21.73
C ARG A 167 14.50 -14.34 21.49
N ASP A 168 13.89 -14.91 22.51
CA ASP A 168 13.47 -16.32 22.51
C ASP A 168 12.03 -16.54 21.99
N GLU A 169 11.26 -15.47 21.80
CA GLU A 169 9.87 -15.55 21.36
C GLU A 169 9.79 -15.88 19.85
N ALA A 170 8.91 -16.81 19.48
CA ALA A 170 8.74 -17.21 18.09
C ALA A 170 8.30 -16.01 17.24
N THR A 171 9.17 -15.53 16.36
CA THR A 171 9.05 -14.24 15.71
C THR A 171 8.87 -14.38 14.20
N LEU A 172 7.92 -13.64 13.64
CA LEU A 172 7.84 -13.38 12.21
C LEU A 172 8.34 -11.97 11.92
N TYR A 173 9.17 -11.82 10.88
CA TYR A 173 9.56 -10.51 10.37
C TYR A 173 8.82 -10.20 9.07
N LEU A 174 8.12 -9.07 9.06
CA LEU A 174 7.47 -8.50 7.88
C LEU A 174 8.16 -7.18 7.53
N ASP A 175 8.94 -7.20 6.46
CA ASP A 175 9.75 -6.08 6.03
C ASP A 175 9.06 -5.20 4.99
N PHE A 176 8.95 -3.91 5.30
CA PHE A 176 8.57 -2.85 4.36
C PHE A 176 9.67 -1.77 4.19
N SER A 177 10.84 -1.92 4.83
CA SER A 177 11.97 -0.99 4.65
C SER A 177 12.82 -1.38 3.45
N GLY A 178 13.06 -2.68 3.25
CA GLY A 178 14.03 -3.17 2.28
C GLY A 178 15.48 -2.86 2.67
N ASP A 179 15.72 -2.51 3.95
CA ASP A 179 17.04 -2.24 4.50
C ASP A 179 17.75 -3.56 4.83
N GLU A 180 18.75 -3.92 4.03
CA GLU A 180 19.57 -5.14 4.21
C GLU A 180 20.28 -5.16 5.57
N ALA A 181 20.76 -4.02 6.07
CA ALA A 181 21.45 -3.94 7.34
C ALA A 181 20.47 -4.14 8.52
N LEU A 182 19.28 -3.56 8.44
CA LEU A 182 18.22 -3.79 9.42
C LEU A 182 17.85 -5.28 9.46
N ARG A 183 17.61 -5.89 8.30
CA ARG A 183 17.31 -7.33 8.20
C ARG A 183 18.42 -8.16 8.83
N ALA A 184 19.69 -7.87 8.51
CA ALA A 184 20.81 -8.58 9.12
C ALA A 184 20.77 -8.49 10.65
N ARG A 185 20.48 -7.31 11.23
CA ARG A 185 20.32 -7.17 12.69
C ARG A 185 19.17 -8.01 13.23
N ILE A 186 18.02 -8.05 12.56
CA ILE A 186 16.86 -8.87 12.94
C ILE A 186 17.24 -10.35 13.00
N HIS A 187 17.86 -10.87 11.94
CA HIS A 187 18.26 -12.28 11.87
C HIS A 187 19.27 -12.66 12.96
N HIS A 188 20.28 -11.81 13.20
CA HIS A 188 21.26 -12.08 14.26
C HIS A 188 20.68 -11.94 15.67
N HIS A 189 19.67 -11.08 15.85
CA HIS A 189 19.05 -10.87 17.14
C HIS A 189 18.15 -12.04 17.55
N PHE A 190 17.25 -12.48 16.66
CA PHE A 190 16.28 -13.54 16.96
C PHE A 190 16.81 -14.95 16.65
N GLY A 191 17.76 -15.10 15.73
CA GLY A 191 18.35 -16.40 15.38
C GLY A 191 17.30 -17.47 15.12
N ASP A 192 17.37 -18.57 15.87
CA ASP A 192 16.46 -19.72 15.76
C ASP A 192 14.99 -19.40 16.14
N ALA A 193 14.75 -18.32 16.88
CA ALA A 193 13.41 -17.87 17.21
C ALA A 193 12.71 -17.18 16.03
N LEU A 194 13.47 -16.70 15.02
CA LEU A 194 12.89 -16.17 13.79
C LEU A 194 12.30 -17.33 12.97
N ARG A 195 10.97 -17.41 12.91
CA ARG A 195 10.23 -18.48 12.21
C ARG A 195 10.07 -18.21 10.73
N TYR A 196 9.96 -16.94 10.37
CA TYR A 196 9.70 -16.52 9.00
C TYR A 196 10.19 -15.09 8.77
N ASP A 197 10.82 -14.85 7.62
CA ASP A 197 11.10 -13.51 7.09
C ASP A 197 10.41 -13.38 5.74
N CYS A 198 9.57 -12.36 5.61
CA CYS A 198 9.08 -11.94 4.32
C CYS A 198 9.12 -10.44 4.15
N PHE A 199 9.15 -10.02 2.89
CA PHE A 199 9.19 -8.62 2.52
C PHE A 199 8.21 -8.32 1.40
N ALA A 200 7.48 -7.22 1.54
CA ALA A 200 6.87 -6.57 0.40
C ALA A 200 7.92 -5.62 -0.18
N GLY A 201 8.12 -5.61 -1.50
CA GLY A 201 9.15 -4.77 -2.14
C GLY A 201 9.17 -3.33 -1.62
N SER A 202 10.36 -2.74 -1.51
CA SER A 202 10.53 -1.39 -0.96
C SER A 202 10.25 -0.32 -2.01
N ALA A 203 9.68 0.81 -1.57
CA ALA A 203 9.58 2.01 -2.42
C ALA A 203 10.96 2.64 -2.69
N GLN A 204 11.97 2.34 -1.86
CA GLN A 204 13.31 2.92 -1.94
C GLN A 204 14.33 2.02 -2.63
N ASN A 205 14.09 0.70 -2.67
CA ASN A 205 15.00 -0.26 -3.30
C ASN A 205 14.21 -1.23 -4.19
N THR A 206 14.53 -1.23 -5.49
CA THR A 206 13.87 -2.06 -6.51
C THR A 206 14.66 -3.32 -6.86
N GLU A 207 15.84 -3.52 -6.26
CA GLU A 207 16.63 -4.73 -6.44
C GLU A 207 16.07 -5.88 -5.60
N PHE A 208 16.14 -7.11 -6.13
CA PHE A 208 15.90 -8.31 -5.34
C PHE A 208 16.96 -8.42 -4.25
N LEU A 209 16.56 -8.79 -3.03
CA LEU A 209 17.49 -8.98 -1.93
C LEU A 209 18.59 -9.97 -2.31
N ARG A 210 19.84 -9.59 -2.03
CA ARG A 210 20.98 -10.49 -2.20
C ARG A 210 20.96 -11.56 -1.11
N ASP A 211 21.30 -12.79 -1.48
CA ASP A 211 21.60 -13.81 -0.48
C ASP A 211 22.91 -13.44 0.22
N THR A 212 22.81 -13.13 1.50
CA THR A 212 23.94 -12.72 2.34
C THR A 212 24.29 -13.78 3.40
N GLY A 213 23.71 -14.98 3.31
CA GLY A 213 23.99 -16.07 4.25
C GLY A 213 23.53 -15.79 5.68
N LEU A 214 22.41 -15.09 5.84
CA LEU A 214 21.85 -14.74 7.15
C LEU A 214 21.44 -15.99 7.95
N PRO A 215 21.57 -15.98 9.30
CA PRO A 215 21.07 -17.07 10.13
C PRO A 215 19.53 -17.14 10.09
N GLY A 216 18.98 -18.32 10.38
CA GLY A 216 17.53 -18.53 10.42
C GLY A 216 16.88 -18.68 9.03
N PRO A 217 15.60 -18.32 8.87
CA PRO A 217 14.85 -18.54 7.63
C PRO A 217 15.35 -17.63 6.52
N GLN A 218 15.31 -18.12 5.28
CA GLN A 218 15.63 -17.28 4.12
C GLN A 218 14.54 -16.21 3.89
N PRO A 219 14.90 -14.96 3.57
CA PRO A 219 13.94 -13.91 3.23
C PRO A 219 13.09 -14.30 2.03
N LYS A 220 11.76 -14.23 2.15
CA LYS A 220 10.83 -14.56 1.07
C LYS A 220 10.09 -13.33 0.55
N PHE A 221 10.10 -13.15 -0.77
CA PHE A 221 9.32 -12.10 -1.39
C PHE A 221 7.83 -12.40 -1.24
N TYR A 222 7.10 -11.47 -0.63
CA TYR A 222 5.65 -11.50 -0.59
C TYR A 222 5.10 -10.70 -1.78
N PHE A 223 4.28 -11.38 -2.60
CA PHE A 223 3.66 -10.80 -3.78
C PHE A 223 2.14 -10.98 -3.74
N ALA A 224 1.42 -9.88 -3.48
CA ALA A 224 -0.04 -9.87 -3.33
C ALA A 224 -0.81 -10.60 -4.46
N PRO A 225 -0.43 -10.50 -5.75
CA PRO A 225 -1.10 -11.24 -6.83
C PRO A 225 -1.14 -12.76 -6.66
N VAL A 226 -0.18 -13.36 -5.96
CA VAL A 226 -0.19 -14.80 -5.65
C VAL A 226 -1.36 -15.13 -4.73
N GLN A 227 -1.52 -14.37 -3.64
CA GLN A 227 -2.62 -14.56 -2.70
C GLN A 227 -3.97 -14.20 -3.33
N ILE A 228 -4.05 -13.14 -4.13
CA ILE A 228 -5.26 -12.78 -4.90
C ILE A 228 -5.68 -13.94 -5.80
N LYS A 229 -4.75 -14.53 -6.55
CA LYS A 229 -5.04 -15.68 -7.42
C LYS A 229 -5.56 -16.87 -6.62
N LYS A 230 -4.93 -17.19 -5.48
CA LYS A 230 -5.39 -18.24 -4.58
C LYS A 230 -6.82 -17.97 -4.12
N ARG A 231 -7.11 -16.78 -3.60
CA ARG A 231 -8.45 -16.44 -3.10
C ARG A 231 -9.52 -16.34 -4.17
N ASN A 232 -9.17 -15.97 -5.39
CA ASN A 232 -10.09 -16.05 -6.52
C ASN A 232 -10.51 -17.51 -6.82
N ILE A 233 -9.61 -18.48 -6.61
CA ILE A 233 -9.91 -19.92 -6.74
C ILE A 233 -10.74 -20.38 -5.53
N ASP A 234 -10.34 -20.02 -4.32
CA ASP A 234 -10.98 -20.50 -3.08
C ASP A 234 -12.40 -19.92 -2.88
N TRP A 235 -12.59 -18.63 -3.17
CA TRP A 235 -13.79 -17.87 -2.82
C TRP A 235 -14.54 -17.30 -4.02
N GLY A 236 -13.90 -17.22 -5.19
CA GLY A 236 -14.44 -16.53 -6.37
C GLY A 236 -14.15 -15.02 -6.37
N HIS A 237 -14.05 -14.45 -7.58
CA HIS A 237 -13.69 -13.04 -7.80
C HIS A 237 -14.59 -12.04 -7.07
N ASP A 238 -15.90 -12.26 -7.07
CA ASP A 238 -16.84 -11.31 -6.48
C ASP A 238 -16.72 -11.27 -4.94
N VAL A 239 -16.49 -12.43 -4.31
CA VAL A 239 -16.29 -12.51 -2.85
C VAL A 239 -14.96 -11.87 -2.43
N VAL A 240 -13.89 -12.06 -3.20
CA VAL A 240 -12.60 -11.39 -2.96
C VAL A 240 -12.77 -9.87 -3.03
N ASN A 241 -13.43 -9.38 -4.08
CA ASN A 241 -13.69 -7.95 -4.24
C ASN A 241 -14.58 -7.39 -3.13
N GLN A 242 -15.62 -8.12 -2.73
CA GLN A 242 -16.50 -7.71 -1.63
C GLN A 242 -15.71 -7.55 -0.32
N ARG A 243 -14.94 -8.57 0.07
CA ARG A 243 -14.13 -8.54 1.30
C ARG A 243 -13.10 -7.43 1.28
N PHE A 244 -12.41 -7.26 0.16
CA PHE A 244 -11.44 -6.17 -0.01
C PHE A 244 -12.11 -4.80 0.13
N ASN A 245 -13.22 -4.57 -0.57
CA ASN A 245 -13.95 -3.29 -0.54
C ASN A 245 -14.46 -2.95 0.87
N GLU A 246 -15.01 -3.94 1.58
CA GLU A 246 -15.48 -3.73 2.96
C GLU A 246 -14.37 -3.24 3.89
N VAL A 247 -13.22 -3.93 3.87
CA VAL A 247 -12.07 -3.60 4.72
C VAL A 247 -11.39 -2.31 4.26
N GLN A 248 -11.31 -2.06 2.94
CA GLN A 248 -10.79 -0.80 2.41
C GLN A 248 -11.63 0.39 2.85
N LEU A 249 -12.96 0.29 2.78
CA LEU A 249 -13.85 1.36 3.24
C LEU A 249 -13.70 1.61 4.75
N ALA A 250 -13.53 0.55 5.55
CA ALA A 250 -13.25 0.69 6.97
C ALA A 250 -11.90 1.38 7.22
N PHE A 251 -10.88 1.03 6.45
CA PHE A 251 -9.57 1.65 6.54
C PHE A 251 -9.59 3.12 6.11
N ILE A 252 -10.28 3.46 5.01
CA ILE A 252 -10.49 4.85 4.57
C ILE A 252 -11.11 5.66 5.69
N ARG A 253 -12.19 5.17 6.32
CA ARG A 253 -12.83 5.83 7.47
C ARG A 253 -11.87 6.03 8.65
N ARG A 254 -10.97 5.08 8.92
CA ARG A 254 -9.99 5.20 10.01
C ARG A 254 -8.93 6.25 9.70
N VAL A 255 -8.39 6.26 8.48
CA VAL A 255 -7.35 7.22 8.10
C VAL A 255 -7.89 8.64 7.94
N SER A 256 -9.17 8.79 7.54
CA SER A 256 -9.82 10.09 7.32
C SER A 256 -10.63 10.61 8.52
N ALA A 257 -10.58 9.94 9.67
CA ALA A 257 -11.38 10.31 10.83
C ALA A 257 -11.12 11.78 11.26
N PRO A 258 -12.15 12.61 11.49
CA PRO A 258 -11.97 14.07 11.67
C PRO A 258 -11.13 14.51 12.88
N GLN A 259 -11.08 13.73 13.94
CA GLN A 259 -10.41 14.12 15.20
C GLN A 259 -9.12 13.35 15.46
N ASP A 260 -9.08 12.07 15.06
CA ASP A 260 -8.00 11.13 15.37
C ASP A 260 -7.57 10.34 14.13
N GLY A 261 -7.82 10.86 12.93
CA GLY A 261 -7.43 10.27 11.66
C GLY A 261 -5.92 10.04 11.56
N TRP A 262 -5.53 8.91 10.96
CA TRP A 262 -4.12 8.56 10.80
C TRP A 262 -3.42 9.31 9.67
N MET A 263 -4.17 9.98 8.80
CA MET A 263 -3.62 10.69 7.65
C MET A 263 -4.27 12.04 7.45
N GLU A 264 -3.44 13.07 7.25
CA GLU A 264 -3.87 14.39 6.80
C GLU A 264 -3.64 14.49 5.29
N VAL A 265 -4.61 15.02 4.54
CA VAL A 265 -4.41 15.26 3.10
C VAL A 265 -3.96 16.70 2.87
N GLU A 266 -2.83 16.85 2.19
CA GLU A 266 -2.34 18.12 1.70
C GLU A 266 -2.57 18.20 0.18
N GLN A 267 -3.33 19.21 -0.25
CA GLN A 267 -3.60 19.47 -1.66
C GLN A 267 -2.61 20.50 -2.23
N HIS A 268 -2.09 20.19 -3.41
CA HIS A 268 -1.10 20.96 -4.17
C HIS A 268 -1.75 21.42 -5.47
N LEU A 269 -1.86 22.72 -5.68
CA LEU A 269 -2.58 23.28 -6.83
C LEU A 269 -1.63 23.55 -7.99
N GLY A 270 -1.90 22.93 -9.13
CA GLY A 270 -1.17 23.18 -10.37
C GLY A 270 0.24 22.57 -10.43
N PHE A 271 0.90 22.79 -11.56
CA PHE A 271 2.17 22.14 -11.86
C PHE A 271 3.33 22.63 -10.99
N GLU A 272 3.39 23.92 -10.66
CA GLU A 272 4.46 24.48 -9.82
C GLU A 272 4.51 23.82 -8.43
N ALA A 273 3.34 23.68 -7.79
CA ALA A 273 3.24 22.96 -6.51
C ALA A 273 3.60 21.47 -6.67
N ALA A 274 3.20 20.84 -7.78
CA ALA A 274 3.58 19.46 -8.09
C ALA A 274 5.10 19.29 -8.22
N GLN A 275 5.82 20.24 -8.83
CA GLN A 275 7.28 20.19 -8.93
C GLN A 275 7.94 20.21 -7.56
N GLN A 276 7.56 21.19 -6.73
CA GLN A 276 8.10 21.31 -5.38
C GLN A 276 7.84 20.04 -4.56
N LEU A 277 6.62 19.49 -4.66
CA LEU A 277 6.28 18.23 -4.01
C LEU A 277 7.17 17.06 -4.50
N ILE A 278 7.40 16.93 -5.80
CA ILE A 278 8.28 15.89 -6.35
C ILE A 278 9.71 16.04 -5.83
N ASP A 279 10.23 17.27 -5.80
CA ASP A 279 11.57 17.55 -5.29
C ASP A 279 11.70 17.22 -3.79
N ASP A 280 10.64 17.48 -3.00
CA ASP A 280 10.57 17.13 -1.58
C ASP A 280 10.44 15.62 -1.34
N MET A 281 9.63 14.93 -2.15
CA MET A 281 9.53 13.47 -2.13
C MET A 281 10.87 12.82 -2.47
N HIS A 282 11.54 13.27 -3.54
CA HIS A 282 12.84 12.76 -3.95
C HIS A 282 13.90 12.98 -2.86
N GLY A 283 13.86 14.13 -2.20
CA GLY A 283 14.77 14.46 -1.11
C GLY A 283 14.43 13.86 0.26
N GLY A 284 13.36 13.05 0.36
CA GLY A 284 12.92 12.46 1.64
C GLY A 284 12.40 13.48 2.66
N ARG A 285 11.96 14.67 2.23
CA ARG A 285 11.49 15.78 3.08
C ARG A 285 9.98 15.76 3.27
N ILE A 286 9.40 14.57 3.44
CA ILE A 286 7.96 14.37 3.53
C ILE A 286 7.57 13.87 4.91
N ASP A 287 6.51 14.44 5.47
CA ASP A 287 5.89 13.95 6.70
C ASP A 287 5.07 12.68 6.41
N PRO A 288 5.35 11.54 7.04
CA PRO A 288 4.62 10.29 6.78
C PRO A 288 3.13 10.36 7.16
N ARG A 289 2.75 11.32 8.03
CA ARG A 289 1.36 11.61 8.40
C ARG A 289 0.56 12.21 7.25
N LYS A 290 1.26 12.80 6.28
CA LYS A 290 0.62 13.47 5.14
C LYS A 290 0.43 12.52 3.97
N GLY A 291 -0.69 12.72 3.30
CA GLY A 291 -1.02 12.21 1.99
C GLY A 291 -1.08 13.38 1.02
N HIS A 292 -0.28 13.36 -0.04
CA HIS A 292 -0.19 14.48 -0.96
C HIS A 292 -1.05 14.23 -2.19
N VAL A 293 -1.86 15.22 -2.56
CA VAL A 293 -2.72 15.20 -3.75
C VAL A 293 -2.42 16.41 -4.61
N VAL A 294 -2.15 16.20 -5.89
CA VAL A 294 -2.04 17.28 -6.87
C VAL A 294 -3.39 17.48 -7.53
N VAL A 295 -3.88 18.71 -7.54
CA VAL A 295 -5.11 19.11 -8.23
C VAL A 295 -4.72 19.94 -9.45
N LEU A 296 -5.06 19.43 -10.63
CA LEU A 296 -4.86 20.09 -11.91
C LEU A 296 -6.23 20.60 -12.37
N GLY A 297 -6.30 21.89 -12.70
CA GLY A 297 -7.53 22.57 -13.13
C GLY A 297 -7.96 22.22 -14.54
#